data_AF-A0A0G4MG90-F1
#
_entry.id   AF-A0A0G4MG90-F1
#
_cell.length_a   1.000
_cell.length_b   1.000
_cell.length_c   1.000
_cell.angle_alpha   90.00
_cell.angle_beta   90.00
_cell.angle_gamma   90.00
#
_symmetry.space_group_name_H-M   'P 1'
#
loop_
_entity.id
_entity.type
_entity.pdbx_description
1 polymer ?
#
loop_
_entity_poly.entity_id
_entity_poly.type
_entity_poly.pdbx_seq_one_letter_code
_entity_poly.pdbx_strand_id
1 'polypeptide(L)'
;MGCRKVRRYATKWAVSGLSEGLAQELAPFGVDVCVVEPGYFRTGFLNAGARLHAEERLGAYRDGPAAEKMADLDRANDNQAGDPVKAAEVIVDVLTRSGMAEGRAIPLRLVLGTDCLATVRQKCKDTVALLDEWQDVSASTDFAV
;
A
#
# COMPACT_ATOMS: atom_id res chain seq x y z
N MET A 1 12.98 20.12 -11.28
CA MET A 1 14.00 19.15 -10.80
C MET A 1 13.39 18.35 -9.65
N GLY A 2 12.55 17.35 -9.96
CA GLY A 2 11.69 16.66 -8.98
C GLY A 2 12.25 15.30 -8.57
N CYS A 3 12.35 15.04 -7.27
CA CYS A 3 12.75 13.75 -6.72
C CYS A 3 11.68 12.68 -7.06
N ARG A 4 11.93 11.86 -8.09
CA ARG A 4 10.95 10.89 -8.63
C ARG A 4 10.64 9.71 -7.68
N LYS A 5 11.35 9.56 -6.56
CA LYS A 5 11.20 8.42 -5.62
C LYS A 5 9.96 8.52 -4.71
N VAL A 6 9.58 9.73 -4.28
CA VAL A 6 8.39 9.95 -3.43
C VAL A 6 7.08 9.70 -4.21
N ARG A 7 7.12 9.79 -5.55
CA ARG A 7 5.94 9.75 -6.42
C ARG A 7 5.11 8.48 -6.25
N ARG A 8 5.73 7.29 -6.21
CA ARG A 8 4.97 6.03 -6.17
C ARG A 8 4.16 5.89 -4.88
N TYR A 9 4.78 6.21 -3.74
CA TYR A 9 4.09 6.21 -2.46
C TYR A 9 2.96 7.23 -2.48
N ALA A 10 3.24 8.49 -2.80
CA ALA A 10 2.22 9.54 -2.83
C ALA A 10 1.02 9.19 -3.71
N THR A 11 1.25 8.72 -4.95
CA THR A 11 0.15 8.37 -5.85
C THR A 11 -0.65 7.16 -5.37
N LYS A 12 0.00 6.17 -4.72
CA LYS A 12 -0.70 4.98 -4.23
C LYS A 12 -1.47 5.25 -2.94
N TRP A 13 -0.91 6.07 -2.04
CA TRP A 13 -1.63 6.59 -0.89
C TRP A 13 -2.85 7.43 -1.31
N ALA A 14 -2.71 8.28 -2.33
CA ALA A 14 -3.82 9.06 -2.86
C ALA A 14 -4.94 8.17 -3.41
N VAL A 15 -4.60 7.05 -4.07
CA VAL A 15 -5.61 6.07 -4.53
C VAL A 15 -6.35 5.46 -3.34
N SER A 16 -5.65 5.00 -2.30
CA SER A 16 -6.31 4.42 -1.12
C SER A 16 -7.22 5.45 -0.43
N GLY A 17 -6.73 6.68 -0.21
CA GLY A 17 -7.54 7.75 0.40
C GLY A 17 -8.74 8.18 -0.44
N LEU A 18 -8.59 8.26 -1.76
CA LEU A 18 -9.71 8.56 -2.67
C LEU A 18 -10.79 7.48 -2.59
N SER A 19 -10.38 6.21 -2.56
CA SER A 19 -11.32 5.10 -2.45
C SER A 19 -12.03 5.04 -1.09
N GLU A 20 -11.37 5.43 0.00
CA GLU A 20 -12.01 5.54 1.32
C GLU A 20 -13.16 6.57 1.31
N GLY A 21 -12.97 7.72 0.65
CA GLY A 21 -14.03 8.71 0.46
C GLY A 21 -15.16 8.19 -0.43
N LEU A 22 -14.81 7.65 -1.61
CA LEU A 22 -15.78 7.11 -2.56
C LEU A 22 -16.65 6.01 -1.97
N ALA A 23 -16.10 5.15 -1.11
CA ALA A 23 -16.86 4.08 -0.47
C ALA A 23 -18.03 4.62 0.36
N GLN A 24 -17.83 5.74 1.06
CA GLN A 24 -18.88 6.36 1.88
C GLN A 24 -19.94 7.03 1.00
N GLU A 25 -19.53 7.72 -0.06
CA GLU A 25 -20.44 8.38 -1.00
C GLU A 25 -21.29 7.39 -1.80
N LEU A 26 -20.72 6.22 -2.13
CA LEU A 26 -21.35 5.21 -2.98
C LEU A 26 -22.19 4.19 -2.20
N ALA A 27 -22.02 4.08 -0.88
CA ALA A 27 -22.75 3.15 -0.03
C ALA A 27 -24.30 3.26 -0.14
N PRO A 28 -24.92 4.45 -0.19
CA PRO A 28 -26.38 4.56 -0.36
C PRO A 28 -26.90 4.01 -1.70
N PHE A 29 -26.04 3.87 -2.70
CA PHE A 29 -26.36 3.33 -4.01
C PHE A 29 -26.12 1.81 -4.11
N GLY A 30 -25.67 1.17 -3.02
CA GLY A 30 -25.36 -0.26 -3.00
C GLY A 30 -24.14 -0.64 -3.82
N VAL A 31 -23.19 0.30 -4.00
CA VAL A 31 -21.95 0.06 -4.74
C VAL A 31 -20.79 -0.11 -3.77
N ASP A 32 -20.20 -1.31 -3.75
CA ASP A 32 -19.03 -1.63 -2.94
C ASP A 32 -17.74 -1.10 -3.60
N VAL A 33 -16.83 -0.56 -2.79
CA VAL A 33 -15.51 -0.09 -3.23
C VAL A 33 -14.44 -0.89 -2.49
N CYS A 34 -13.48 -1.43 -3.23
CA CYS A 34 -12.36 -2.20 -2.68
C CYS A 34 -11.05 -1.80 -3.35
N VAL A 35 -10.05 -1.46 -2.52
CA VAL A 35 -8.68 -1.19 -2.96
C VAL A 35 -7.82 -2.42 -2.72
N VAL A 36 -7.19 -2.92 -3.77
CA VAL A 36 -6.26 -4.04 -3.68
C VAL A 36 -4.84 -3.52 -3.43
N GLU A 37 -4.22 -3.98 -2.34
CA GLU A 37 -2.89 -3.57 -1.88
C GLU A 37 -1.93 -4.78 -1.85
N PRO A 38 -1.36 -5.14 -3.02
CA PRO A 38 -0.46 -6.28 -3.11
C PRO A 38 0.95 -5.95 -2.61
N GLY A 39 1.60 -6.94 -2.01
CA GLY A 39 3.05 -6.98 -1.77
C GLY A 39 3.84 -7.35 -3.02
N TYR A 40 4.96 -8.04 -2.84
CA TYR A 40 5.77 -8.52 -3.95
C TYR A 40 5.17 -9.78 -4.59
N PHE A 41 4.70 -9.63 -5.83
CA PHE A 41 4.24 -10.73 -6.68
C PHE A 41 5.16 -10.93 -7.89
N ARG A 42 5.34 -12.18 -8.31
CA ARG A 42 6.14 -12.56 -9.50
C ARG A 42 5.44 -12.15 -10.79
N THR A 43 5.46 -10.85 -11.05
CA THR A 43 4.99 -10.22 -12.28
C THR A 43 6.17 -9.61 -13.02
N GLY A 44 5.96 -9.22 -14.27
CA GLY A 44 6.99 -8.52 -15.06
C GLY A 44 7.41 -7.14 -14.52
N PHE A 45 6.85 -6.68 -13.39
CA PHE A 45 7.08 -5.35 -12.86
C PHE A 45 8.51 -5.12 -12.32
N LEU A 46 9.14 -6.15 -11.75
CA LEU A 46 10.53 -6.03 -11.24
C LEU A 46 11.59 -6.36 -12.30
N ASN A 47 11.17 -6.91 -13.46
CA ASN A 47 12.05 -7.24 -14.58
C ASN A 47 12.93 -6.05 -14.97
N ALA A 48 14.13 -6.36 -15.44
CA ALA A 48 15.05 -5.37 -15.97
C ALA A 48 14.35 -4.53 -17.06
N GLY A 49 14.41 -3.19 -16.92
CA GLY A 49 13.81 -2.25 -17.86
C GLY A 49 12.31 -1.96 -17.65
N ALA A 50 11.57 -2.73 -16.85
CA ALA A 50 10.15 -2.47 -16.59
C ALA A 50 9.93 -1.26 -15.64
N ARG A 51 10.92 -0.95 -14.81
CA ARG A 51 10.88 0.16 -13.87
C ARG A 51 11.51 1.41 -14.48
N LEU A 52 10.75 2.50 -14.49
CA LEU A 52 11.31 3.82 -14.78
C LEU A 52 12.19 4.29 -13.61
N HIS A 53 13.41 4.70 -13.94
CA HIS A 53 14.35 5.32 -13.02
C HIS A 53 14.47 6.83 -13.29
N ALA A 54 14.86 7.59 -12.27
CA ALA A 54 15.27 8.98 -12.52
C ALA A 54 16.55 8.98 -13.35
N GLU A 55 16.57 9.79 -14.41
CA GLU A 55 17.73 9.97 -15.30
C GLU A 55 18.92 10.53 -14.53
N GLU A 56 18.68 11.52 -13.68
CA GLU A 56 19.70 12.10 -12.80
C GLU A 56 19.58 11.54 -11.38
N ARG A 57 20.70 11.03 -10.86
CA ARG A 57 20.86 10.63 -9.46
C ARG A 57 21.89 11.54 -8.80
N LEU A 58 21.41 12.36 -7.88
CA LEU A 58 22.26 13.24 -7.07
C LEU A 58 23.23 12.40 -6.23
N GLY A 59 24.50 12.82 -6.16
CA GLY A 59 25.55 12.14 -5.40
C GLY A 59 25.18 11.91 -3.93
N ALA A 60 24.50 12.87 -3.30
CA ALA A 60 24.05 12.81 -1.92
C ALA A 60 23.10 11.62 -1.58
N TYR A 61 22.50 10.98 -2.59
CA TYR A 61 21.58 9.85 -2.40
C TYR A 61 22.16 8.51 -2.88
N ARG A 62 23.47 8.45 -3.17
CA ARG A 62 24.13 7.23 -3.68
C ARG A 62 24.28 6.14 -2.61
N ASP A 63 24.54 6.53 -1.37
CA ASP A 63 24.84 5.61 -0.27
C ASP A 63 23.83 5.71 0.89
N GLY A 64 22.57 6.01 0.56
CA GLY A 64 21.50 6.19 1.55
C GLY A 64 20.35 5.18 1.40
N PRO A 65 19.31 5.29 2.25
CA PRO A 65 18.17 4.37 2.26
C PRO A 65 17.47 4.26 0.90
N ALA A 66 17.53 5.34 0.13
CA ALA A 66 16.96 5.39 -1.21
C ALA A 66 17.72 4.53 -2.23
N ALA A 67 19.02 4.31 -2.05
CA ALA A 67 19.84 3.42 -2.88
C ALA A 67 19.68 1.97 -2.43
N GLU A 68 19.69 1.72 -1.12
CA GLU A 68 19.42 0.40 -0.53
C GLU A 68 18.07 -0.14 -0.97
N LYS A 69 17.01 0.68 -0.92
CA LYS A 69 15.67 0.26 -1.37
C LYS A 69 15.63 -0.12 -2.85
N MET A 70 16.46 0.50 -3.69
CA MET A 70 16.55 0.12 -5.11
C MET A 70 17.24 -1.24 -5.25
N ALA A 71 18.34 -1.45 -4.51
CA ALA A 71 19.03 -2.73 -4.47
C ALA A 71 18.13 -3.85 -3.92
N ASP A 72 17.29 -3.58 -2.93
CA ASP A 72 16.28 -4.53 -2.44
C ASP A 72 15.31 -4.96 -3.53
N LEU A 73 14.80 -4.00 -4.32
CA LEU A 73 13.89 -4.30 -5.42
C LEU A 73 14.56 -5.13 -6.52
N ASP A 74 15.85 -4.91 -6.75
CA ASP A 74 16.64 -5.69 -7.70
C ASP A 74 16.87 -7.12 -7.18
N ARG A 75 17.19 -7.28 -5.90
CA ARG A 75 17.31 -8.59 -5.23
C ARG A 75 15.99 -9.36 -5.18
N ALA A 76 14.88 -8.64 -5.04
CA ALA A 76 13.54 -9.22 -4.97
C ALA A 76 13.04 -9.73 -6.33
N ASN A 77 13.65 -9.33 -7.45
CA ASN A 77 13.29 -9.87 -8.75
C ASN A 77 13.52 -11.39 -8.79
N ASP A 78 12.55 -12.13 -9.34
CA ASP A 78 12.42 -13.60 -9.33
C ASP A 78 12.31 -14.27 -7.94
N ASN A 79 12.59 -13.54 -6.87
CA ASN A 79 12.47 -13.97 -5.47
C ASN A 79 11.19 -13.49 -4.78
N GLN A 80 10.25 -12.90 -5.52
CA GLN A 80 8.97 -12.49 -4.95
C GLN A 80 8.19 -13.72 -4.45
N ALA A 81 7.61 -13.65 -3.25
CA ALA A 81 6.86 -14.77 -2.67
C ALA A 81 5.43 -14.89 -3.26
N GLY A 82 4.87 -13.78 -3.74
CA GLY A 82 3.49 -13.73 -4.22
C GLY A 82 3.30 -14.41 -5.58
N ASP A 83 2.26 -15.22 -5.65
CA ASP A 83 1.76 -15.86 -6.87
C ASP A 83 0.62 -15.01 -7.49
N PRO A 84 0.81 -14.43 -8.69
CA PRO A 84 -0.19 -13.54 -9.29
C PRO A 84 -1.48 -14.26 -9.69
N VAL A 85 -1.44 -15.56 -9.99
CA VAL A 85 -2.64 -16.34 -10.34
C VAL A 85 -3.51 -16.50 -9.09
N LYS A 86 -2.90 -16.89 -7.97
CA LYS A 86 -3.60 -16.98 -6.68
C LYS A 86 -4.13 -15.63 -6.21
N ALA A 87 -3.39 -14.54 -6.43
CA ALA A 87 -3.89 -13.20 -6.12
C ALA A 87 -5.16 -12.87 -6.90
N ALA A 88 -5.20 -13.19 -8.20
CA ALA A 88 -6.37 -12.97 -9.03
C ALA A 88 -7.57 -13.80 -8.56
N GLU A 89 -7.36 -15.08 -8.23
CA GLU A 89 -8.40 -15.96 -7.67
C GLU A 89 -8.99 -15.38 -6.37
N VAL A 90 -8.13 -14.93 -5.44
CA VAL A 90 -8.57 -14.30 -4.19
C VAL A 90 -9.35 -13.02 -4.45
N ILE A 91 -8.92 -12.19 -5.40
CA ILE A 91 -9.63 -10.95 -5.76
C ILE A 91 -11.03 -11.28 -6.30
N VAL A 92 -11.14 -12.28 -7.17
CA VAL A 92 -12.45 -12.73 -7.69
C VAL A 92 -13.33 -13.18 -6.54
N ASP A 93 -12.86 -14.13 -5.73
CA ASP A 93 -13.61 -14.66 -4.57
C ASP A 93 -14.12 -13.54 -3.65
N VAL A 94 -13.26 -12.56 -3.33
CA VAL A 94 -13.63 -11.42 -2.49
C VAL A 94 -14.70 -10.56 -3.15
N LEU A 95 -14.55 -10.19 -4.42
CA LEU A 95 -15.48 -9.29 -5.11
C LEU A 95 -16.82 -9.97 -5.44
N THR A 96 -16.84 -11.29 -5.62
CA THR A 96 -18.07 -12.08 -5.81
C THR A 96 -18.67 -12.59 -4.51
N ARG A 97 -17.98 -12.41 -3.37
CA ARG A 97 -18.35 -12.95 -2.05
C ARG A 97 -18.57 -14.46 -2.08
N SER A 98 -17.73 -15.16 -2.84
CA SER A 98 -17.77 -16.61 -3.03
C SER A 98 -16.44 -17.26 -2.66
N GLY A 99 -16.37 -18.59 -2.77
CA GLY A 99 -15.16 -19.33 -2.51
C GLY A 99 -14.63 -19.07 -1.10
N MET A 100 -13.39 -18.61 -0.97
CA MET A 100 -12.80 -18.36 0.35
C MET A 100 -13.34 -17.10 1.06
N ALA A 101 -14.08 -16.24 0.35
CA ALA A 101 -14.69 -15.03 0.91
C ALA A 101 -16.21 -15.19 1.13
N GLU A 102 -16.75 -16.40 1.02
CA GLU A 102 -18.15 -16.69 1.31
C GLU A 102 -18.52 -16.24 2.73
N GLY A 103 -19.67 -15.57 2.86
CA GLY A 103 -20.18 -15.03 4.13
C GLY A 103 -19.45 -13.78 4.63
N ARG A 104 -18.50 -13.21 3.87
CA ARG A 104 -17.81 -11.97 4.22
C ARG A 104 -18.32 -10.79 3.39
N ALA A 105 -18.32 -9.60 4.00
CA ALA A 105 -18.51 -8.36 3.27
C ALA A 105 -17.24 -8.03 2.45
N ILE A 106 -17.41 -7.28 1.36
CA ILE A 106 -16.29 -6.78 0.57
C ILE A 106 -15.51 -5.78 1.45
N PRO A 107 -14.21 -6.01 1.73
CA PRO A 107 -13.43 -5.09 2.52
C PRO A 107 -13.06 -3.86 1.70
N LEU A 108 -12.98 -2.70 2.35
CA LEU A 108 -12.52 -1.47 1.72
C LEU A 108 -11.06 -1.58 1.24
N ARG A 109 -10.23 -2.32 1.97
CA ARG A 109 -8.82 -2.57 1.65
C ARG A 109 -8.52 -4.06 1.73
N LEU A 110 -8.10 -4.64 0.61
CA LEU A 110 -7.67 -6.02 0.49
C LEU A 110 -6.15 -6.08 0.36
N VAL A 111 -5.48 -6.36 1.48
CA VAL A 111 -4.01 -6.54 1.51
C VAL A 111 -3.65 -7.97 1.14
N LEU A 112 -2.77 -8.15 0.15
CA LEU A 112 -2.32 -9.46 -0.33
C LEU A 112 -0.81 -9.61 -0.19
N GLY A 113 -0.37 -10.74 0.36
CA GLY A 113 1.04 -11.05 0.62
C GLY A 113 1.46 -10.83 2.08
N THR A 114 2.25 -11.76 2.62
CA THR A 114 2.68 -11.76 4.02
C THR A 114 3.62 -10.60 4.35
N ASP A 115 4.44 -10.19 3.39
CA ASP A 115 5.29 -9.00 3.42
C ASP A 115 4.46 -7.72 3.58
N CYS A 116 3.41 -7.56 2.76
CA CYS A 116 2.51 -6.43 2.82
C CYS A 116 1.72 -6.43 4.14
N LEU A 117 1.18 -7.58 4.54
CA LEU A 117 0.47 -7.75 5.82
C LEU A 117 1.33 -7.34 7.02
N ALA A 118 2.59 -7.78 7.07
CA ALA A 118 3.51 -7.42 8.15
C ALA A 118 3.80 -5.91 8.15
N THR A 119 4.05 -5.34 6.97
CA THR A 119 4.38 -3.91 6.81
C THR A 119 3.22 -3.01 7.21
N VAL A 120 2.00 -3.31 6.73
CA VAL A 120 0.79 -2.54 7.05
C VAL A 120 0.49 -2.63 8.55
N ARG A 121 0.56 -3.84 9.14
CA ARG A 121 0.37 -4.02 10.58
C ARG A 121 1.36 -3.21 11.40
N GLN A 122 2.65 -3.22 11.03
CA GLN A 122 3.65 -2.45 11.74
C GLN A 122 3.38 -0.95 11.62
N LYS A 123 3.06 -0.46 10.42
CA LYS A 123 2.73 0.95 10.21
C LYS A 123 1.52 1.40 11.05
N CYS A 124 0.49 0.58 11.16
CA CYS A 124 -0.66 0.87 12.02
C CYS A 124 -0.24 0.99 13.49
N LYS A 125 0.60 0.06 13.99
CA LYS A 125 1.12 0.13 15.36
C LYS A 125 1.92 1.40 15.60
N ASP A 126 2.82 1.74 14.69
CA ASP A 126 3.67 2.93 14.81
C ASP A 126 2.83 4.21 14.78
N THR A 127 1.79 4.25 13.95
CA THR A 127 0.86 5.39 13.90
C THR A 127 0.08 5.53 15.20
N VAL A 128 -0.45 4.45 15.76
CA VAL A 128 -1.16 4.51 17.05
C VAL A 128 -0.21 4.96 18.16
N ALA A 129 0.99 4.39 18.23
CA ALA A 129 1.99 4.78 19.22
C ALA A 129 2.35 6.28 19.13
N LEU A 130 2.47 6.83 17.92
CA LEU A 130 2.70 8.26 17.71
C LEU A 130 1.53 9.11 18.20
N LEU A 131 0.28 8.68 17.97
CA LEU A 131 -0.91 9.39 18.45
C LEU A 131 -0.97 9.39 19.98
N ASP A 132 -0.64 8.25 20.60
CA ASP A 132 -0.61 8.12 22.05
C ASP A 132 0.50 8.99 22.68
N GLU A 133 1.68 9.02 22.05
CA GLU A 133 2.82 9.85 22.49
C GLU A 133 2.50 11.36 22.44
N TRP A 134 1.77 11.81 21.42
CA TRP A 134 1.46 13.23 21.18
C TRP A 134 0.04 13.60 21.58
N GLN A 135 -0.65 12.77 22.37
CA GLN A 135 -2.07 12.94 22.69
C GLN A 135 -2.33 14.26 23.43
N ASP A 136 -1.51 14.61 24.41
CA ASP A 136 -1.65 15.82 25.22
C ASP A 136 -1.54 17.08 24.36
N VAL A 137 -0.54 17.13 23.46
CA VAL A 137 -0.34 18.24 22.53
C VAL A 137 -1.48 18.29 21.52
N SER A 138 -1.83 17.16 20.91
CA SER A 138 -2.84 17.10 19.83
C SER A 138 -4.24 17.47 20.33
N ALA A 139 -4.57 17.13 21.58
CA ALA A 139 -5.85 17.48 22.20
C ALA A 139 -5.84 18.88 22.85
N SER A 140 -4.68 19.53 23.00
CA SER A 140 -4.57 20.83 23.68
C SER A 140 -5.22 22.00 22.95
N THR A 141 -5.60 21.82 21.68
CA THR A 141 -6.18 22.88 20.83
C THR A 141 -7.70 22.96 20.88
N ASP A 142 -8.35 22.08 21.64
CA ASP A 142 -9.79 22.14 21.82
C ASP A 142 -10.18 23.37 22.65
N PHE A 143 -11.39 23.89 22.43
CA PHE A 143 -11.95 24.87 23.35
C PHE A 143 -12.07 24.25 24.74
N ALA A 144 -11.68 25.00 25.78
CA ALA A 144 -11.93 24.58 27.15
C ALA A 144 -13.45 24.38 27.33
N VAL A 145 -13.84 23.15 27.64
CA VAL A 145 -15.23 22.79 28.00
C VAL A 145 -15.53 23.27 29.41
#